data_AF-A0A1Q3H5V2-F1
#
_entry.id   AF-A0A1Q3H5V2-F1
#
_cell.length_a   1.000
_cell.length_b   1.000
_cell.length_c   1.000
_cell.angle_alpha   90.00
_cell.angle_beta   90.00
_cell.angle_gamma   90.00
#
_symmetry.space_group_name_H-M   'P 1'
#
loop_
_entity.id
_entity.type
_entity.pdbx_description
1 polymer ?
#
loop_
_entity_poly.entity_id
_entity_poly.type
_entity_poly.pdbx_seq_one_letter_code
_entity_poly.pdbx_strand_id
1 'polypeptide(L)'
;MEALYRVFARYAPAGLVMGCMHCMSEEEMARLTATPLRAHTGESLGNYAFKAMTTWGTESDFKYYLPRILELFPFQSVGAVFPELVAEKILMAGWKDWPEEEHVAVRTYVEALWDLLLTCEVDSMKLQAEDVLGWAARLFDDVDALLSAWERNLAPAADVHIARLVEAFGYQPES
;
A
#
# COMPACT_ATOMS: atom_id res chain seq x y z
N MET A 1 -1.72 8.97 8.33
CA MET A 1 -0.39 8.84 7.70
C MET A 1 0.76 9.01 8.71
N GLU A 2 0.79 10.05 9.54
CA GLU A 2 1.89 10.26 10.53
C GLU A 2 2.16 9.07 11.47
N ALA A 3 1.12 8.35 11.90
CA ALA A 3 1.26 7.17 12.74
C ALA A 3 2.09 6.06 12.09
N LEU A 4 1.92 5.80 10.77
CA LEU A 4 2.73 4.85 10.01
C LEU A 4 4.20 5.26 10.07
N TYR A 5 4.51 6.50 9.71
CA TYR A 5 5.87 7.01 9.72
C TYR A 5 6.53 6.86 11.08
N ARG A 6 5.82 7.20 12.16
CA ARG A 6 6.35 7.09 13.52
C ARG A 6 6.66 5.64 13.90
N VAL A 7 5.77 4.69 13.61
CA VAL A 7 5.93 3.28 13.99
C VAL A 7 7.10 2.62 13.25
N PHE A 8 7.22 2.91 11.95
CA PHE A 8 8.27 2.36 11.09
C PHE A 8 9.59 3.15 11.13
N ALA A 9 9.66 4.30 11.82
CA ALA A 9 10.89 5.10 11.95
C ALA A 9 12.04 4.37 12.67
N ARG A 10 11.76 3.25 13.36
CA ARG A 10 12.78 2.39 13.98
C ARG A 10 13.69 1.72 12.96
N TYR A 11 13.18 1.49 11.75
CA TYR A 11 13.92 0.86 10.68
C TYR A 11 14.82 1.89 10.04
N ALA A 12 16.04 1.49 9.73
CA ALA A 12 16.94 2.24 8.88
C ALA A 12 17.18 1.41 7.61
N PRO A 13 17.39 2.07 6.46
CA PRO A 13 17.88 1.36 5.30
C PRO A 13 19.25 0.79 5.67
N ALA A 14 19.34 -0.53 5.75
CA ALA A 14 20.59 -1.23 5.93
C ALA A 14 21.34 -1.10 4.60
N GLY A 15 22.26 -0.13 4.56
CA GLY A 15 23.09 0.10 3.39
C GLY A 15 23.68 -1.22 2.88
N LEU A 16 23.41 -1.50 1.61
CA LEU A 16 24.05 -2.55 0.80
C LEU A 16 23.86 -3.99 1.31
N VAL A 17 22.66 -4.54 1.14
CA VAL A 17 22.64 -5.83 0.44
C VAL A 17 22.70 -5.49 -1.04
N MET A 18 23.89 -5.66 -1.64
CA MET A 18 24.02 -5.63 -3.10
C MET A 18 23.04 -6.66 -3.66
N GLY A 19 21.89 -6.18 -4.12
CA GLY A 19 21.24 -6.82 -5.25
C GLY A 19 22.29 -6.96 -6.34
N CYS A 20 22.23 -8.04 -7.12
CA CYS A 20 23.12 -8.23 -8.27
C CYS A 20 23.27 -6.89 -9.02
N MET A 21 24.48 -6.47 -9.39
CA MET A 21 24.73 -5.17 -10.07
C MET A 21 23.96 -5.01 -11.39
N HIS A 22 23.35 -6.08 -11.91
CA HIS A 22 22.43 -6.06 -13.04
C HIS A 22 21.00 -5.61 -12.68
N CYS A 23 20.65 -5.57 -11.40
CA CYS A 23 19.28 -5.34 -10.92
C CYS A 23 18.98 -3.86 -10.66
N MET A 24 19.97 -3.03 -10.32
CA MET A 24 19.86 -1.56 -10.23
C MET A 24 21.22 -0.93 -10.49
N SER A 25 21.25 0.23 -11.15
CA SER A 25 22.50 0.95 -11.34
C SER A 25 22.98 1.58 -10.02
N GLU A 26 24.28 1.76 -9.89
CA GLU A 26 24.88 2.47 -8.73
C GLU A 26 24.28 3.87 -8.57
N GLU A 27 23.94 4.53 -9.68
CA GLU A 27 23.34 5.85 -9.69
C GLU A 27 21.91 5.83 -9.13
N GLU A 28 21.09 4.84 -9.48
CA GLU A 28 19.75 4.69 -8.92
C GLU A 28 19.79 4.40 -7.42
N MET A 29 20.74 3.56 -6.97
CA MET A 29 20.95 3.28 -5.56
C MET A 29 21.43 4.51 -4.78
N ALA A 30 22.37 5.27 -5.33
CA ALA A 30 22.85 6.52 -4.74
C ALA A 30 21.72 7.54 -4.62
N ARG A 31 20.88 7.69 -5.66
CA ARG A 31 19.71 8.56 -5.60
C ARG A 31 18.71 8.11 -4.54
N LEU A 32 18.40 6.81 -4.46
CA LEU A 32 17.43 6.33 -3.49
C LEU A 32 17.89 6.56 -2.05
N THR A 33 19.16 6.31 -1.76
CA THR A 33 19.72 6.44 -0.41
C THR A 33 20.00 7.88 0.00
N ALA A 34 20.31 8.77 -0.94
CA ALA A 34 20.52 10.20 -0.67
C ALA A 34 19.21 11.00 -0.51
N THR A 35 18.09 10.47 -0.99
CA THR A 35 16.79 11.16 -0.92
C THR A 35 16.15 10.94 0.44
N PRO A 36 15.73 12.00 1.16
CA PRO A 36 14.94 11.85 2.38
C PRO A 36 13.66 11.07 2.11
N LEU A 37 13.26 10.17 3.02
CA LEU A 37 12.12 9.27 2.83
C LEU A 37 10.85 9.97 2.29
N ARG A 38 10.50 11.14 2.85
CA ARG A 38 9.31 11.91 2.46
C ARG A 38 9.45 12.68 1.15
N ALA A 39 10.65 12.79 0.60
CA ALA A 39 10.93 13.47 -0.66
C ALA A 39 10.81 12.51 -1.87
N HIS A 40 10.68 11.20 -1.66
CA HIS A 40 10.47 10.27 -2.78
C HIS A 40 9.15 10.50 -3.49
N THR A 41 9.18 10.49 -4.82
CA THR A 41 8.00 10.38 -5.69
C THR A 41 7.70 8.91 -5.99
N GLY A 42 6.50 8.62 -6.49
CA GLY A 42 6.13 7.27 -6.93
C GLY A 42 7.08 6.72 -8.01
N GLU A 43 7.54 7.58 -8.92
CA GLU A 43 8.55 7.23 -9.92
C GLU A 43 9.88 6.82 -9.28
N SER A 44 10.40 7.63 -8.35
CA SER A 44 11.69 7.36 -7.70
C SER A 44 11.68 6.10 -6.82
N LEU A 45 10.51 5.75 -6.27
CA LEU A 45 10.35 4.63 -5.34
C LEU A 45 9.84 3.35 -6.02
N GLY A 46 9.25 3.47 -7.22
CA GLY A 46 8.60 2.34 -7.90
C GLY A 46 9.54 1.20 -8.24
N ASN A 47 10.73 1.51 -8.76
CA ASN A 47 11.74 0.50 -9.08
C ASN A 47 12.17 -0.27 -7.82
N TYR A 48 12.33 0.44 -6.70
CA TYR A 48 12.63 -0.18 -5.42
C TYR A 48 11.48 -1.08 -4.95
N ALA A 49 10.28 -0.51 -4.84
CA ALA A 49 9.12 -1.20 -4.28
C ALA A 49 8.78 -2.49 -5.03
N PHE A 50 8.94 -2.51 -6.36
CA PHE A 50 8.80 -3.71 -7.18
C PHE A 50 9.82 -4.81 -6.83
N LYS A 51 11.08 -4.42 -6.58
CA LYS A 51 12.23 -5.31 -6.36
C LYS A 51 12.48 -5.66 -4.90
N ALA A 52 11.83 -4.97 -3.96
CA ALA A 52 12.03 -5.10 -2.53
C ALA A 52 11.96 -6.57 -2.09
N MET A 53 12.98 -7.02 -1.34
CA MET A 53 13.16 -8.37 -0.78
C MET A 53 13.33 -9.51 -1.79
N THR A 54 13.09 -9.30 -3.09
CA THR A 54 13.28 -10.34 -4.11
C THR A 54 14.62 -10.21 -4.81
N THR A 55 14.94 -9.02 -5.31
CA THR A 55 16.20 -8.73 -5.98
C THR A 55 16.97 -7.61 -5.31
N TRP A 56 16.36 -6.86 -4.39
CA TRP A 56 17.04 -5.80 -3.67
C TRP A 56 16.43 -5.49 -2.30
N GLY A 57 17.29 -5.13 -1.33
CA GLY A 57 16.89 -4.80 0.04
C GLY A 57 16.49 -6.00 0.88
N THR A 58 16.48 -5.77 2.18
CA THR A 58 16.01 -6.67 3.24
C THR A 58 14.58 -6.34 3.66
N GLU A 59 14.02 -7.13 4.57
CA GLU A 59 12.77 -6.79 5.26
C GLU A 59 12.85 -5.42 5.95
N SER A 60 13.97 -5.12 6.63
CA SER A 60 14.18 -3.83 7.30
C SER A 60 14.15 -2.66 6.32
N ASP A 61 14.76 -2.83 5.14
CA ASP A 61 14.70 -1.82 4.08
C ASP A 61 13.26 -1.64 3.60
N PHE A 62 12.52 -2.73 3.38
CA PHE A 62 11.14 -2.65 2.94
C PHE A 62 10.29 -1.90 3.95
N LYS A 63 10.40 -2.27 5.23
CA LYS A 63 9.70 -1.61 6.34
C LYS A 63 10.06 -0.13 6.50
N TYR A 64 11.30 0.26 6.23
CA TYR A 64 11.70 1.67 6.22
C TYR A 64 10.95 2.49 5.15
N TYR A 65 10.84 1.96 3.94
CA TYR A 65 10.19 2.66 2.82
C TYR A 65 8.67 2.48 2.78
N LEU A 66 8.13 1.49 3.49
CA LEU A 66 6.70 1.13 3.47
C LEU A 66 5.76 2.30 3.77
N PRO A 67 5.99 3.17 4.77
CA PRO A 67 5.10 4.31 5.03
C PRO A 67 4.96 5.24 3.81
N ARG A 68 6.05 5.44 3.06
CA ARG A 68 6.04 6.29 1.87
C ARG A 68 5.38 5.60 0.69
N ILE A 69 5.60 4.29 0.52
CA ILE A 69 4.88 3.49 -0.48
C ILE A 69 3.38 3.64 -0.25
N LEU A 70 2.90 3.34 0.97
CA LEU A 70 1.48 3.42 1.33
C LEU A 70 0.91 4.85 1.23
N GLU A 71 1.68 5.89 1.53
CA GLU A 71 1.21 7.27 1.36
C GLU A 71 1.00 7.64 -0.12
N LEU A 72 1.92 7.25 -1.00
CA LEU A 72 1.89 7.63 -2.41
C LEU A 72 0.85 6.83 -3.21
N PHE A 73 0.75 5.54 -2.90
CA PHE A 73 0.02 4.55 -3.70
C PHE A 73 -1.43 4.94 -4.05
N PRO A 74 -2.23 5.52 -3.14
CA PRO A 74 -3.61 5.88 -3.45
C PRO A 74 -3.77 7.01 -4.48
N PHE A 75 -2.74 7.85 -4.67
CA PHE A 75 -2.86 9.10 -5.43
C PHE A 75 -1.99 9.14 -6.69
N GLN A 76 -0.98 8.28 -6.79
CA GLN A 76 -0.10 8.23 -7.94
C GLN A 76 0.42 6.83 -8.20
N SER A 77 0.81 6.58 -9.44
CA SER A 77 1.52 5.36 -9.81
C SER A 77 2.88 5.30 -9.11
N VAL A 78 3.18 4.16 -8.49
CA VAL A 78 4.48 3.88 -7.88
C VAL A 78 5.24 2.94 -8.81
N GLY A 79 5.69 3.46 -9.96
CA GLY A 79 6.27 2.67 -11.04
C GLY A 79 5.32 1.59 -11.55
N ALA A 80 5.82 0.36 -11.67
CA ALA A 80 5.04 -0.82 -12.08
C ALA A 80 4.38 -1.57 -10.92
N VAL A 81 4.31 -0.96 -9.72
CA VAL A 81 3.68 -1.58 -8.54
C VAL A 81 2.17 -1.43 -8.66
N PHE A 82 1.47 -2.55 -8.47
CA PHE A 82 0.01 -2.66 -8.42
C PHE A 82 -0.43 -3.07 -7.00
N PRO A 83 -1.69 -2.85 -6.60
CA PRO A 83 -2.13 -3.00 -5.21
C PRO A 83 -1.78 -4.36 -4.62
N GLU A 84 -2.07 -5.43 -5.33
CA GLU A 84 -1.85 -6.80 -4.87
C GLU A 84 -0.37 -7.07 -4.58
N LEU A 85 0.53 -6.49 -5.37
CA LEU A 85 1.98 -6.61 -5.14
C LEU A 85 2.38 -5.98 -3.80
N VAL A 86 1.78 -4.87 -3.39
CA VAL A 86 2.07 -4.25 -2.09
C VAL A 86 1.70 -5.18 -0.94
N ALA A 87 0.50 -5.78 -0.99
CA ALA A 87 0.06 -6.76 0.00
C ALA A 87 0.97 -8.00 0.00
N GLU A 88 1.39 -8.48 -1.16
CA GLU A 88 2.35 -9.58 -1.29
C GLU A 88 3.70 -9.26 -0.66
N LYS A 89 4.22 -8.03 -0.83
CA LYS A 89 5.47 -7.62 -0.18
C LYS A 89 5.31 -7.56 1.33
N ILE A 90 4.19 -7.08 1.86
CA ILE A 90 3.92 -7.09 3.32
C ILE A 90 3.90 -8.54 3.84
N LEU A 91 3.23 -9.45 3.15
CA LEU A 91 3.21 -10.87 3.51
C LEU A 91 4.61 -11.51 3.44
N MET A 92 5.38 -11.21 2.38
CA MET A 92 6.76 -11.67 2.19
C MET A 92 7.70 -11.16 3.29
N ALA A 93 7.45 -9.96 3.81
CA ALA A 93 8.17 -9.38 4.93
C ALA A 93 7.81 -10.01 6.30
N GLY A 94 7.15 -11.18 6.32
CA GLY A 94 6.86 -11.90 7.55
C GLY A 94 5.73 -11.27 8.37
N TRP A 95 4.70 -10.73 7.72
CA TRP A 95 3.57 -10.02 8.36
C TRP A 95 3.11 -10.63 9.68
N LYS A 96 2.96 -11.96 9.77
CA LYS A 96 2.47 -12.66 10.98
C LYS A 96 3.35 -12.48 12.22
N ASP A 97 4.64 -12.17 12.03
CA ASP A 97 5.62 -12.03 13.09
C ASP A 97 5.90 -10.57 13.43
N TRP A 98 5.14 -9.62 12.84
CA TRP A 98 5.34 -8.21 13.10
C TRP A 98 4.91 -7.84 14.53
N PRO A 99 5.56 -6.84 15.14
CA PRO A 99 5.08 -6.25 16.39
C PRO A 99 3.64 -5.75 16.26
N GLU A 100 2.87 -5.88 17.34
CA GLU A 100 1.46 -5.44 17.40
C GLU A 100 1.26 -3.99 16.94
N GLU A 101 2.17 -3.10 17.30
CA GLU A 101 2.12 -1.70 16.89
C GLU A 101 2.23 -1.49 15.37
N GLU A 102 2.94 -2.36 14.65
CA GLU A 102 3.03 -2.35 13.18
C GLU A 102 1.74 -2.88 12.56
N HIS A 103 1.17 -3.94 13.14
CA HIS A 103 -0.15 -4.45 12.75
C HIS A 103 -1.22 -3.37 12.86
N VAL A 104 -1.31 -2.72 14.03
CA VAL A 104 -2.24 -1.63 14.31
C VAL A 104 -2.02 -0.47 13.34
N ALA A 105 -0.77 -0.08 13.09
CA ALA A 105 -0.48 1.06 12.20
C ALA A 105 -0.95 0.82 10.75
N VAL A 106 -0.74 -0.39 10.22
CA VAL A 106 -1.22 -0.75 8.87
C VAL A 106 -2.74 -0.88 8.85
N ARG A 107 -3.36 -1.51 9.86
CA ARG A 107 -4.82 -1.59 9.97
C ARG A 107 -5.48 -0.22 9.99
N THR A 108 -5.04 0.67 10.88
CA THR A 108 -5.56 2.04 10.98
C THR A 108 -5.36 2.82 9.68
N TYR A 109 -4.26 2.57 8.96
CA TYR A 109 -4.08 3.17 7.63
C TYR A 109 -5.13 2.65 6.63
N VAL A 110 -5.36 1.34 6.56
CA VAL A 110 -6.34 0.76 5.62
C VAL A 110 -7.75 1.25 5.95
N GLU A 111 -8.13 1.32 7.23
CA GLU A 111 -9.42 1.86 7.66
C GLU A 111 -9.58 3.34 7.28
N ALA A 112 -8.55 4.17 7.51
CA ALA A 112 -8.60 5.58 7.13
C ALA A 112 -8.61 5.78 5.61
N LEU A 113 -7.92 4.92 4.86
CA LEU A 113 -7.94 4.90 3.39
C LEU A 113 -9.33 4.56 2.88
N TRP A 114 -10.00 3.59 3.50
CA TRP A 114 -11.35 3.18 3.19
C TRP A 114 -12.35 4.33 3.40
N ASP A 115 -12.32 4.98 4.56
CA ASP A 115 -13.18 6.12 4.85
C ASP A 115 -12.97 7.26 3.84
N LEU A 116 -11.72 7.53 3.46
CA LEU A 116 -11.40 8.53 2.44
C LEU A 116 -11.98 8.13 1.08
N LEU A 117 -11.78 6.89 0.63
CA LEU A 117 -12.27 6.39 -0.64
C LEU A 117 -13.80 6.55 -0.75
N LEU A 118 -14.52 6.18 0.31
CA LEU A 118 -15.99 6.25 0.32
C LEU A 118 -16.56 7.68 0.39
N THR A 119 -15.74 8.68 0.71
CA THR A 119 -16.19 10.07 0.91
C THR A 119 -15.66 11.04 -0.14
N CYS A 120 -14.56 10.70 -0.81
CA CYS A 120 -13.97 11.51 -1.87
C CYS A 120 -14.80 11.48 -3.16
N GLU A 121 -14.52 12.42 -4.07
CA GLU A 121 -15.10 12.37 -5.42
C GLU A 121 -14.62 11.09 -6.12
N VAL A 122 -15.54 10.44 -6.83
CA VAL A 122 -15.24 9.25 -7.62
C VAL A 122 -14.11 9.58 -8.61
N ASP A 123 -13.16 8.65 -8.80
CA ASP A 123 -11.97 8.79 -9.64
C ASP A 123 -10.92 9.81 -9.16
N SER A 124 -11.11 10.44 -8.00
CA SER A 124 -10.06 11.27 -7.36
C SER A 124 -8.89 10.45 -6.82
N MET A 125 -9.11 9.14 -6.63
CA MET A 125 -8.12 8.17 -6.18
C MET A 125 -7.82 7.16 -7.29
N LYS A 126 -6.58 6.65 -7.28
CA LYS A 126 -6.16 5.57 -8.19
C LYS A 126 -6.68 4.20 -7.76
N LEU A 127 -6.87 4.01 -6.45
CA LEU A 127 -7.41 2.78 -5.90
C LEU A 127 -8.93 2.74 -6.03
N GLN A 128 -9.46 1.54 -6.28
CA GLN A 128 -10.87 1.21 -6.19
C GLN A 128 -11.17 0.45 -4.90
N ALA A 129 -12.46 0.22 -4.65
CA ALA A 129 -12.91 -0.46 -3.45
C ALA A 129 -12.42 -1.93 -3.41
N GLU A 130 -12.36 -2.61 -4.56
CA GLU A 130 -11.81 -3.96 -4.65
C GLU A 130 -10.35 -4.04 -4.19
N ASP A 131 -9.54 -3.01 -4.44
CA ASP A 131 -8.13 -3.00 -4.09
C ASP A 131 -7.95 -2.97 -2.56
N VAL A 132 -8.68 -2.07 -1.91
CA VAL A 132 -8.62 -1.89 -0.44
C VAL A 132 -9.20 -3.11 0.28
N LEU A 133 -10.31 -3.66 -0.22
CA LEU A 133 -10.86 -4.92 0.30
C LEU A 133 -9.92 -6.09 0.06
N GLY A 134 -9.26 -6.15 -1.10
CA GLY A 134 -8.26 -7.17 -1.43
C GLY A 134 -7.05 -7.10 -0.49
N TRP A 135 -6.61 -5.91 -0.11
CA TRP A 135 -5.59 -5.74 0.93
C TRP A 135 -6.06 -6.25 2.28
N ALA A 136 -7.23 -5.80 2.73
CA ALA A 136 -7.79 -6.17 4.02
C ALA A 136 -7.97 -7.70 4.12
N ALA A 137 -8.53 -8.34 3.10
CA ALA A 137 -8.75 -9.79 3.06
C ALA A 137 -7.46 -10.62 3.07
N ARG A 138 -6.33 -10.04 2.66
CA ARG A 138 -5.02 -10.72 2.68
C ARG A 138 -4.24 -10.49 3.97
N LEU A 139 -4.41 -9.31 4.59
CA LEU A 139 -3.61 -8.88 5.73
C LEU A 139 -4.34 -9.08 7.07
N PHE A 140 -5.67 -9.07 7.08
CA PHE A 140 -6.47 -9.14 8.29
C PHE A 140 -7.28 -10.43 8.34
N ASP A 141 -7.74 -10.78 9.54
CA ASP A 141 -8.56 -11.98 9.75
C ASP A 141 -9.98 -11.84 9.16
N ASP A 142 -10.48 -10.60 9.06
CA ASP A 142 -11.78 -10.26 8.51
C ASP A 142 -11.78 -8.86 7.87
N VAL A 143 -12.87 -8.57 7.15
CA VAL A 143 -13.14 -7.27 6.51
C VAL A 143 -14.42 -6.61 7.05
N ASP A 144 -14.98 -7.14 8.14
CA ASP A 144 -16.33 -6.81 8.62
C ASP A 144 -16.43 -5.33 9.01
N ALA A 145 -15.35 -4.78 9.60
CA ALA A 145 -15.28 -3.37 9.95
C ALA A 145 -15.40 -2.44 8.72
N LEU A 146 -14.75 -2.80 7.60
CA LEU A 146 -14.79 -2.04 6.35
C LEU A 146 -16.19 -2.14 5.71
N LEU A 147 -16.74 -3.36 5.63
CA LEU A 147 -18.08 -3.56 5.08
C LEU A 147 -19.14 -2.82 5.89
N SER A 148 -19.06 -2.90 7.22
CA SER A 148 -19.97 -2.18 8.11
C SER A 148 -19.83 -0.67 7.98
N ALA A 149 -18.61 -0.15 7.75
CA ALA A 149 -18.40 1.27 7.48
C ALA A 149 -19.03 1.68 6.14
N TRP A 150 -18.95 0.82 5.12
CA TRP A 150 -19.59 1.04 3.83
C TRP A 150 -21.12 1.09 3.94
N GLU A 151 -21.74 0.11 4.61
CA GLU A 151 -23.19 0.04 4.80
C GLU A 151 -23.78 1.28 5.50
N ARG A 152 -23.00 1.90 6.40
CA ARG A 152 -23.43 3.11 7.12
C ARG A 152 -23.19 4.39 6.34
N ASN A 153 -22.42 4.35 5.26
CA ASN A 153 -22.04 5.54 4.51
C ASN A 153 -23.11 5.90 3.48
N LEU A 154 -23.72 7.08 3.64
CA LEU A 154 -24.77 7.61 2.78
C LEU A 154 -24.25 8.59 1.72
N ALA A 155 -22.93 8.69 1.54
CA ALA A 155 -22.33 9.55 0.52
C ALA A 155 -22.61 8.98 -0.88
N PRO A 156 -22.95 9.81 -1.88
CA PRO A 156 -23.18 9.34 -3.26
C PRO A 156 -22.00 8.58 -3.87
N ALA A 157 -20.77 8.87 -3.44
CA ALA A 157 -19.58 8.14 -3.86
C ALA A 157 -19.60 6.67 -3.42
N ALA A 158 -20.14 6.37 -2.24
CA ALA A 158 -20.26 5.01 -1.72
C ALA A 158 -21.17 4.14 -2.61
N ASP A 159 -22.28 4.70 -3.11
CA ASP A 159 -23.20 4.00 -4.02
C ASP A 159 -22.53 3.69 -5.38
N VAL A 160 -21.75 4.64 -5.91
CA VAL A 160 -21.01 4.44 -7.16
C VAL A 160 -19.94 3.36 -7.02
N HIS A 161 -19.23 3.33 -5.89
CA HIS A 161 -18.25 2.28 -5.62
C HIS A 161 -18.92 0.89 -5.51
N ILE A 162 -20.16 0.78 -5.02
CA ILE A 162 -20.90 -0.49 -5.00
C ILE A 162 -21.21 -0.93 -6.42
N ALA A 163 -21.74 -0.05 -7.26
CA ALA A 163 -22.05 -0.36 -8.65
C ALA A 163 -20.80 -0.86 -9.40
N ARG A 164 -19.65 -0.20 -9.21
CA ARG A 164 -18.37 -0.61 -9.81
C ARG A 164 -17.88 -1.96 -9.30
N LEU A 165 -18.00 -2.22 -8.00
CA LEU A 165 -17.61 -3.51 -7.43
C LEU A 165 -18.43 -4.65 -8.03
N VAL A 166 -19.75 -4.47 -8.12
CA VAL A 166 -20.70 -5.42 -8.71
C VAL A 166 -20.37 -5.68 -10.19
N GLU A 167 -20.06 -4.63 -10.95
CA GLU A 167 -19.61 -4.73 -12.34
C GLU A 167 -18.26 -5.47 -12.47
N ALA A 168 -17.30 -5.17 -11.59
CA ALA A 168 -15.98 -5.81 -11.58
C ALA A 168 -16.07 -7.33 -11.31
N PHE A 169 -17.02 -7.77 -10.49
CA PHE A 169 -17.30 -9.19 -10.24
C PHE A 169 -18.28 -9.82 -11.26
N GLY A 170 -18.69 -9.08 -12.29
CA GLY A 170 -19.50 -9.60 -13.39
C GLY A 170 -20.96 -9.88 -13.05
N TYR A 171 -21.50 -9.29 -11.97
CA TYR A 171 -22.93 -9.42 -11.67
C TYR A 171 -23.73 -8.51 -12.60
N GLN A 172 -24.50 -9.13 -13.49
CA GLN A 172 -25.53 -8.46 -14.28
C GLN A 172 -26.86 -8.64 -13.53
N PRO A 173 -27.54 -7.58 -13.07
CA PRO A 173 -28.87 -7.74 -12.47
C PRO A 173 -29.81 -8.36 -13.50
N GLU A 174 -30.53 -9.41 -13.10
CA GLU A 174 -31.56 -10.02 -13.94
C GLU A 174 -32.58 -8.94 -14.33
N SER A 175 -32.89 -8.90 -15.63
CA SER A 175 -33.73 -7.89 -16.29
C SER A 175 -35.20 -7.97 -15.92
#